data_AF-A0A4R8TTJ6-F1
#
_entry.id   AF-A0A4R8TTJ6-F1
#
_cell.length_a   1.000
_cell.length_b   1.000
_cell.length_c   1.000
_cell.angle_alpha   90.00
_cell.angle_beta   90.00
_cell.angle_gamma   90.00
#
_symmetry.space_group_name_H-M   'P 1'
#
loop_
_entity.id
_entity.type
_entity.pdbx_description
1 polymer ?
#
loop_
_entity_poly.entity_id
_entity_poly.type
_entity_poly.pdbx_seq_one_letter_code
_entity_poly.pdbx_strand_id
1 'polypeptide(L)'
;MKALLVLILGTLLIAGADLASQDFRINTNDKTGAIDKITDPRSNNSMNWVSTGANASWLPGGSRWGFGYADLGQDSLHRSFWNFPQFTKRDGVVGAVYTTGGLELLVRRSVNVDGGSFTESYTFKNKGAEALDLDSRGTTALAIYTPFSDQYTNTTDCVATRPHAHIWANGGASSWVKLDQMGGNYRNFGLVLTRGALAGYSVESRDSVTMCNTRGVFLLYPSVHTLQHTLQPGEASAFEWTWFWHGDWEDFFEQSAVRSKQFIRVKSNSNTFVRGETGSITLSGASVNSNARVYGQAVQCADGVCQYNFTAGRPAQTTLTISNDSGYNATTYLNTVPTYYDVLNSRTRFIIENQQDSTPNTPAEGAYRVFGNQAMVLMTWDTSTDRNPGRERVGMGIPMARWLKNDPDNVQVRETLEKY
;
A
#
# COMPACT_ATOMS: atom_id res chain seq x y z
N MET A 1 6.66 29.42 51.91
CA MET A 1 6.26 29.35 50.49
C MET A 1 6.93 28.13 49.88
N LYS A 2 6.12 27.17 49.42
CA LYS A 2 6.56 25.83 49.00
C LYS A 2 7.19 25.90 47.61
N ALA A 3 8.42 25.41 47.48
CA ALA A 3 9.06 25.14 46.20
C ALA A 3 8.34 23.97 45.53
N LEU A 4 7.79 24.21 44.34
CA LEU A 4 7.17 23.19 43.50
C LEU A 4 8.31 22.45 42.77
N LEU A 5 8.62 21.25 43.25
CA LEU A 5 9.55 20.33 42.60
C LEU A 5 8.82 19.75 41.37
N VAL A 6 9.21 20.18 40.17
CA VAL A 6 8.77 19.56 38.92
C VAL A 6 9.48 18.21 38.80
N LEU A 7 8.74 17.13 39.02
CA LEU A 7 9.20 15.78 38.79
C LEU A 7 9.22 15.54 37.27
N ILE A 8 10.40 15.48 36.68
CA ILE A 8 10.61 14.97 35.32
C ILE A 8 10.26 13.48 35.37
N LEU A 9 9.14 13.08 34.74
CA LEU A 9 8.76 11.68 34.64
C LEU A 9 9.84 10.93 33.84
N GLY A 10 10.64 10.15 34.56
CA GLY A 10 11.55 9.19 33.97
C GLY A 10 10.78 8.13 33.16
N THR A 11 11.44 7.64 32.13
CA THR A 11 11.06 6.44 31.37
C THR A 11 10.67 5.32 32.32
N LEU A 12 9.37 5.02 32.41
CA LEU A 12 8.88 3.81 33.06
C LEU A 12 9.40 2.61 32.25
N LEU A 13 10.45 1.96 32.75
CA LEU A 13 10.83 0.61 32.33
C LEU A 13 9.72 -0.34 32.78
N ILE A 14 8.70 -0.49 31.94
CA ILE A 14 7.65 -1.48 32.13
C ILE A 14 8.21 -2.82 31.65
N ALA A 15 8.25 -3.81 32.54
CA ALA A 15 8.81 -5.12 32.27
C ALA A 15 8.24 -5.75 30.99
N GLY A 16 9.12 -6.12 30.06
CA GLY A 16 8.81 -6.96 28.92
C GLY A 16 8.53 -6.26 27.59
N ALA A 17 8.75 -4.95 27.42
CA ALA A 17 8.77 -4.29 26.10
C ALA A 17 10.14 -3.64 25.85
N ASP A 18 10.59 -3.63 24.59
CA ASP A 18 11.91 -3.09 24.22
C ASP A 18 11.88 -1.59 24.00
N LEU A 19 10.75 -1.09 23.50
CA LEU A 19 10.43 0.32 23.42
C LEU A 19 9.04 0.53 24.02
N ALA A 20 8.92 1.51 24.92
CA ALA A 20 7.68 1.79 25.61
C ALA A 20 7.45 3.29 25.79
N SER A 21 6.20 3.70 25.67
CA SER A 21 5.66 4.99 26.10
C SER A 21 4.21 4.82 26.56
N GLN A 22 3.54 5.92 26.89
CA GLN A 22 2.09 5.91 27.15
C GLN A 22 1.27 5.46 25.92
N ASP A 23 1.82 5.60 24.72
CA ASP A 23 1.14 5.33 23.45
C ASP A 23 1.62 4.05 22.76
N PHE A 24 2.81 3.54 23.10
CA PHE A 24 3.41 2.41 22.41
C PHE A 24 3.93 1.36 23.38
N ARG A 25 3.68 0.08 23.06
CA ARG A 25 4.56 -1.02 23.48
C ARG A 25 5.02 -1.81 22.27
N ILE A 26 6.33 -1.93 22.14
CA ILE A 26 6.96 -2.60 21.01
C ILE A 26 7.92 -3.66 21.53
N ASN A 27 7.81 -4.86 20.96
CA ASN A 27 8.67 -5.99 21.23
C ASN A 27 9.44 -6.37 19.98
N THR A 28 10.73 -6.61 20.14
CA THR A 28 11.62 -7.07 19.09
C THR A 28 12.19 -8.43 19.42
N ASN A 29 12.49 -9.20 18.39
CA ASN A 29 13.12 -10.50 18.55
C ASN A 29 14.62 -10.34 18.82
N ASP A 30 15.09 -10.77 20.00
CA ASP A 30 16.51 -10.60 20.38
C ASP A 30 17.51 -11.31 19.47
N LYS A 31 17.07 -12.32 18.70
CA LYS A 31 17.94 -13.07 17.79
C LYS A 31 17.99 -12.49 16.39
N THR A 32 16.93 -11.82 15.97
CA THR A 32 16.77 -11.42 14.57
C THR A 32 16.57 -9.92 14.37
N GLY A 33 16.27 -9.17 15.42
CA GLY A 33 15.90 -7.77 15.34
C GLY A 33 14.58 -7.51 14.62
N ALA A 34 13.75 -8.52 14.30
CA ALA A 34 12.41 -8.30 13.77
C ALA A 34 11.47 -7.71 14.83
N ILE A 35 10.40 -7.02 14.44
CA ILE A 35 9.34 -6.64 15.38
C ILE A 35 8.37 -7.82 15.54
N ASP A 36 8.19 -8.27 16.78
CA ASP A 36 7.24 -9.33 17.14
C ASP A 36 5.90 -8.75 17.62
N LYS A 37 5.90 -7.52 18.16
CA LYS A 37 4.67 -6.88 18.65
C LYS A 37 4.70 -5.36 18.49
N ILE A 38 3.59 -4.80 18.03
CA ILE A 38 3.25 -3.38 18.20
C ILE A 38 1.85 -3.34 18.79
N THR A 39 1.69 -2.71 19.96
CA THR A 39 0.39 -2.57 20.62
C THR A 39 0.18 -1.17 21.17
N ASP A 40 -1.09 -0.80 21.29
CA ASP A 40 -1.54 0.33 22.09
C ASP A 40 -1.71 -0.08 23.57
N PRO A 41 -0.92 0.49 24.51
CA PRO A 41 -1.12 0.26 25.94
C PRO A 41 -2.45 0.81 26.49
N ARG A 42 -3.12 1.72 25.78
CA ARG A 42 -4.38 2.35 26.20
C ARG A 42 -5.62 1.60 25.73
N SER A 43 -5.47 0.66 24.81
CA SER A 43 -6.57 -0.15 24.29
C SER A 43 -6.87 -1.30 25.24
N ASN A 44 -8.15 -1.50 25.54
CA ASN A 44 -8.63 -2.68 26.27
C ASN A 44 -8.46 -3.97 25.45
N ASN A 45 -8.34 -3.86 24.13
CA ASN A 45 -8.06 -4.97 23.24
C ASN A 45 -6.56 -5.02 22.96
N SER A 46 -5.91 -6.12 23.29
CA SER A 46 -4.48 -6.35 23.06
C SER A 46 -4.18 -6.73 21.60
N MET A 47 -4.61 -5.88 20.66
CA MET A 47 -4.37 -6.05 19.23
C MET A 47 -2.88 -5.92 18.90
N ASN A 48 -2.35 -6.87 18.13
CA ASN A 48 -1.02 -6.77 17.55
C ASN A 48 -1.14 -6.33 16.09
N TRP A 49 -0.56 -5.18 15.75
CA TRP A 49 -0.66 -4.61 14.40
C TRP A 49 0.20 -5.33 13.36
N VAL A 50 1.14 -6.17 13.82
CA VAL A 50 2.01 -6.99 12.96
C VAL A 50 1.65 -8.48 13.08
N SER A 51 1.78 -9.20 11.96
CA SER A 51 1.70 -10.64 11.89
C SER A 51 3.04 -11.27 12.22
N THR A 52 2.97 -12.33 13.01
CA THR A 52 4.07 -13.20 13.45
C THR A 52 3.58 -14.65 13.44
N GLY A 53 4.49 -15.61 13.60
CA GLY A 53 4.09 -17.02 13.75
C GLY A 53 3.13 -17.29 14.91
N ALA A 54 3.03 -16.40 15.91
CA ALA A 54 2.15 -16.56 17.06
C ALA A 54 0.68 -16.19 16.76
N ASN A 55 0.43 -15.20 15.90
CA ASN A 55 -0.93 -14.74 15.54
C ASN A 55 -1.30 -14.98 14.06
N ALA A 56 -0.35 -15.51 13.28
CA ALA A 56 -0.47 -15.90 11.88
C ALA A 56 0.44 -17.11 11.63
N SER A 57 -0.01 -18.32 11.98
CA SER A 57 0.80 -19.55 11.90
C SER A 57 1.25 -19.92 10.48
N TRP A 58 0.57 -19.38 9.46
CA TRP A 58 0.92 -19.53 8.05
C TRP A 58 2.10 -18.63 7.62
N LEU A 59 2.51 -17.65 8.43
CA LEU A 59 3.56 -16.69 8.09
C LEU A 59 4.93 -17.37 8.00
N PRO A 60 5.63 -17.31 6.86
CA PRO A 60 7.00 -17.81 6.76
C PRO A 60 7.95 -17.07 7.71
N GLY A 61 8.86 -17.80 8.36
CA GLY A 61 9.81 -17.21 9.31
C GLY A 61 10.73 -16.15 8.72
N GLY A 62 11.01 -16.20 7.42
CA GLY A 62 11.84 -15.24 6.68
C GLY A 62 11.13 -13.95 6.28
N SER A 63 9.84 -13.79 6.60
CA SER A 63 9.01 -12.66 6.16
C SER A 63 8.51 -11.79 7.32
N ARG A 64 9.25 -11.79 8.44
CA ARG A 64 8.93 -10.99 9.63
C ARG A 64 9.20 -9.51 9.42
N TRP A 65 8.57 -8.68 10.26
CA TRP A 65 8.70 -7.22 10.18
C TRP A 65 10.15 -6.72 10.17
N GLY A 66 10.48 -5.92 9.16
CA GLY A 66 11.79 -5.29 9.04
C GLY A 66 12.88 -6.18 8.45
N PHE A 67 12.60 -7.47 8.22
CA PHE A 67 13.40 -8.27 7.30
C PHE A 67 13.25 -7.76 5.88
N GLY A 68 14.07 -8.28 4.98
CA GLY A 68 13.99 -7.93 3.58
C GLY A 68 15.17 -8.48 2.80
N TYR A 69 15.34 -7.95 1.60
CA TYR A 69 16.41 -8.33 0.71
C TYR A 69 16.87 -7.16 -0.16
N ALA A 70 18.09 -7.28 -0.68
CA ALA A 70 18.65 -6.43 -1.71
C ALA A 70 19.29 -7.29 -2.82
N ASP A 71 19.17 -6.86 -4.07
CA ASP A 71 19.93 -7.38 -5.20
C ASP A 71 21.27 -6.66 -5.27
N LEU A 72 22.38 -7.37 -5.01
CA LEU A 72 23.72 -6.77 -4.88
C LEU A 72 24.55 -6.80 -6.18
N GLY A 73 23.88 -6.78 -7.34
CA GLY A 73 24.53 -6.72 -8.66
C GLY A 73 24.41 -7.99 -9.51
N GLN A 74 25.05 -7.96 -10.69
CA GLN A 74 24.94 -9.01 -11.71
C GLN A 74 25.65 -10.31 -11.33
N ASP A 75 26.74 -10.21 -10.56
CA ASP A 75 27.52 -11.39 -10.15
C ASP A 75 26.86 -12.18 -9.01
N SER A 76 25.81 -11.63 -8.38
CA SER A 76 25.02 -12.35 -7.39
C SER A 76 23.93 -13.20 -8.06
N LEU A 77 24.06 -14.52 -7.90
CA LEU A 77 23.08 -15.49 -8.40
C LEU A 77 21.79 -15.52 -7.56
N HIS A 78 21.79 -14.91 -6.37
CA HIS A 78 20.65 -14.87 -5.45
C HIS A 78 20.47 -13.50 -4.81
N ARG A 79 19.25 -13.24 -4.32
CA ARG A 79 18.98 -12.06 -3.51
C ARG A 79 19.68 -12.18 -2.15
N SER A 80 20.15 -11.07 -1.61
CA SER A 80 20.80 -11.00 -0.32
C SER A 80 19.81 -10.63 0.77
N PHE A 81 19.38 -11.63 1.55
CA PHE A 81 18.44 -11.45 2.66
C PHE A 81 19.16 -11.07 3.96
N TRP A 82 18.50 -10.28 4.81
CA TRP A 82 18.99 -9.97 6.15
C TRP A 82 18.06 -10.52 7.24
N ASN A 83 18.66 -11.25 8.19
CA ASN A 83 17.93 -11.97 9.24
C ASN A 83 18.71 -12.11 10.57
N PHE A 84 20.04 -11.98 10.56
CA PHE A 84 20.88 -12.12 11.75
C PHE A 84 21.70 -10.84 12.00
N PRO A 85 21.22 -9.92 12.85
CA PRO A 85 21.92 -8.68 13.13
C PRO A 85 22.87 -8.78 14.33
N GLN A 86 23.80 -7.84 14.40
CA GLN A 86 24.36 -7.39 15.67
C GLN A 86 23.40 -6.41 16.32
N PHE A 87 23.06 -6.64 17.59
CA PHE A 87 21.95 -5.96 18.24
C PHE A 87 22.39 -5.10 19.43
N THR A 88 21.76 -3.93 19.56
CA THR A 88 22.01 -3.00 20.65
C THR A 88 20.70 -2.43 21.16
N LYS A 89 20.50 -2.46 22.48
CA LYS A 89 19.41 -1.76 23.17
C LYS A 89 20.06 -0.79 24.13
N ARG A 90 19.87 0.52 23.91
CA ARG A 90 20.44 1.55 24.78
C ARG A 90 19.60 2.82 24.70
N ASP A 91 19.37 3.47 25.84
CA ASP A 91 18.78 4.80 25.92
C ASP A 91 17.44 4.94 25.16
N GLY A 92 16.56 3.94 25.26
CA GLY A 92 15.27 3.96 24.57
C GLY A 92 15.37 3.84 23.04
N VAL A 93 16.51 3.37 22.54
CA VAL A 93 16.75 3.08 21.12
C VAL A 93 17.12 1.62 20.96
N VAL A 94 16.53 1.00 19.94
CA VAL A 94 16.86 -0.35 19.49
C VAL A 94 17.58 -0.23 18.14
N GLY A 95 18.82 -0.72 18.07
CA GLY A 95 19.65 -0.74 16.87
C GLY A 95 19.97 -2.17 16.44
N ALA A 96 19.78 -2.47 15.15
CA ALA A 96 20.13 -3.74 14.54
C ALA A 96 21.01 -3.49 13.30
N VAL A 97 22.21 -4.08 13.27
CA VAL A 97 23.14 -3.98 12.13
C VAL A 97 23.21 -5.33 11.43
N TYR A 98 22.79 -5.37 10.17
CA TYR A 98 22.88 -6.54 9.30
C TYR A 98 23.97 -6.32 8.27
N THR A 99 24.74 -7.36 7.97
CA THR A 99 25.77 -7.33 6.92
C THR A 99 25.51 -8.46 5.95
N THR A 100 25.42 -8.14 4.66
CA THR A 100 25.23 -9.13 3.59
C THR A 100 25.99 -8.70 2.34
N GLY A 101 26.99 -9.48 1.93
CA GLY A 101 27.94 -9.09 0.90
C GLY A 101 28.62 -7.75 1.24
N GLY A 102 28.64 -6.83 0.27
CA GLY A 102 29.14 -5.46 0.44
C GLY A 102 28.16 -4.49 1.11
N LEU A 103 26.94 -4.90 1.47
CA LEU A 103 25.92 -4.04 2.05
C LEU A 103 25.86 -4.19 3.58
N GLU A 104 25.93 -3.07 4.29
CA GLU A 104 25.57 -2.96 5.70
C GLU A 104 24.23 -2.22 5.81
N LEU A 105 23.26 -2.83 6.49
CA LEU A 105 21.99 -2.22 6.84
C LEU A 105 21.95 -1.94 8.34
N LEU A 106 21.84 -0.67 8.71
CA LEU A 106 21.55 -0.24 10.08
C LEU A 106 20.05 0.10 10.20
N VAL A 107 19.32 -0.66 11.00
CA VAL A 107 17.95 -0.36 11.41
C VAL A 107 17.98 0.27 12.81
N ARG A 108 17.48 1.50 12.94
CA ARG A 108 17.30 2.18 14.23
C ARG A 108 15.83 2.40 14.51
N ARG A 109 15.42 2.09 15.73
CA ARG A 109 14.04 2.18 16.19
C ARG A 109 13.97 2.97 17.48
N SER A 110 13.04 3.92 17.56
CA SER A 110 12.86 4.75 18.76
C SER A 110 11.42 5.22 18.91
N VAL A 111 10.99 5.42 20.15
CA VAL A 111 9.71 6.03 20.47
C VAL A 111 9.95 7.46 20.92
N ASN A 112 9.28 8.41 20.28
CA ASN A 112 9.22 9.80 20.72
C ASN A 112 8.04 9.94 21.68
N VAL A 113 8.35 10.14 22.97
CA VAL A 113 7.35 10.25 24.04
C VAL A 113 6.50 11.50 23.88
N ASP A 114 7.11 12.65 23.59
CA ASP A 114 6.41 13.93 23.48
C ASP A 114 5.56 14.02 22.21
N GLY A 115 6.05 13.42 21.12
CA GLY A 115 5.37 13.38 19.82
C GLY A 115 4.35 12.25 19.65
N GLY A 116 4.24 11.35 20.63
CA GLY A 116 3.35 10.18 20.57
C GLY A 116 3.56 9.35 19.32
N SER A 117 4.82 9.10 18.95
CA SER A 117 5.17 8.46 17.67
C SER A 117 6.29 7.43 17.79
N PHE A 118 6.32 6.47 16.88
CA PHE A 118 7.37 5.45 16.77
C PHE A 118 8.07 5.58 15.42
N THR A 119 9.40 5.72 15.40
CA THR A 119 10.16 5.94 14.16
C THR A 119 11.13 4.80 13.91
N GLU A 120 11.19 4.35 12.65
CA GLU A 120 12.21 3.42 12.17
C GLU A 120 13.01 4.06 11.04
N SER A 121 14.34 3.96 11.13
CA SER A 121 15.28 4.44 10.13
C SER A 121 16.10 3.27 9.62
N TYR A 122 16.18 3.12 8.30
CA TYR A 122 16.92 2.09 7.58
C TYR A 122 18.03 2.79 6.80
N THR A 123 19.28 2.62 7.25
CA THR A 123 20.45 3.18 6.58
C THR A 123 21.20 2.08 5.84
N PHE A 124 21.25 2.18 4.52
CA PHE A 124 21.95 1.28 3.61
C PHE A 124 23.32 1.87 3.32
N LYS A 125 24.39 1.16 3.69
CA LYS A 125 25.77 1.60 3.52
C LYS A 125 26.56 0.60 2.68
N ASN A 126 27.24 1.09 1.66
CA ASN A 126 28.19 0.26 0.91
C ASN A 126 29.51 0.15 1.69
N LYS A 127 29.86 -1.06 2.09
CA LYS A 127 31.12 -1.45 2.74
C LYS A 127 32.04 -2.24 1.80
N GLY A 128 31.58 -2.53 0.59
CA GLY A 128 32.37 -3.18 -0.45
C GLY A 128 33.39 -2.24 -1.08
N ALA A 129 34.20 -2.80 -1.96
CA ALA A 129 35.21 -2.07 -2.73
C ALA A 129 34.66 -1.47 -4.05
N GLU A 130 33.53 -1.99 -4.53
CA GLU A 130 32.89 -1.58 -5.79
C GLU A 130 31.60 -0.81 -5.53
N ALA A 131 31.16 -0.03 -6.51
CA ALA A 131 29.90 0.70 -6.44
C ALA A 131 28.69 -0.25 -6.40
N LEU A 132 27.69 0.07 -5.57
CA LEU A 132 26.52 -0.79 -5.33
C LEU A 132 25.23 -0.13 -5.83
N ASP A 133 24.65 -0.69 -6.89
CA ASP A 133 23.38 -0.24 -7.46
C ASP A 133 22.22 -1.10 -6.92
N LEU A 134 21.51 -0.54 -5.95
CA LEU A 134 20.36 -1.16 -5.29
C LEU A 134 19.07 -1.14 -6.13
N ASP A 135 19.09 -0.48 -7.29
CA ASP A 135 17.99 -0.41 -8.25
C ASP A 135 18.31 -1.14 -9.58
N SER A 136 19.45 -1.84 -9.66
CA SER A 136 19.98 -2.46 -10.90
C SER A 136 19.05 -3.47 -11.57
N ARG A 137 18.11 -4.07 -10.82
CA ARG A 137 17.08 -5.00 -11.33
C ARG A 137 15.66 -4.39 -11.32
N GLY A 138 15.57 -3.07 -11.27
CA GLY A 138 14.33 -2.32 -11.22
C GLY A 138 13.82 -2.12 -9.79
N THR A 139 12.58 -1.61 -9.69
CA THR A 139 11.97 -1.14 -8.43
C THR A 139 11.76 -2.24 -7.37
N THR A 140 11.95 -3.50 -7.72
CA THR A 140 11.81 -4.64 -6.80
C THR A 140 13.15 -5.20 -6.31
N ALA A 141 14.25 -4.53 -6.61
CA ALA A 141 15.60 -4.98 -6.24
C ALA A 141 15.87 -4.86 -4.73
N LEU A 142 15.21 -3.94 -4.03
CA LEU A 142 15.31 -3.75 -2.59
C LEU A 142 13.93 -3.76 -1.95
N ALA A 143 13.70 -4.63 -0.96
CA ALA A 143 12.41 -4.76 -0.30
C ALA A 143 12.53 -4.85 1.22
N ILE A 144 11.52 -4.34 1.92
CA ILE A 144 11.33 -4.51 3.37
C ILE A 144 9.98 -5.20 3.60
N TYR A 145 9.99 -6.31 4.33
CA TYR A 145 8.78 -7.02 4.76
C TYR A 145 8.03 -6.22 5.82
N THR A 146 6.75 -5.96 5.56
CA THR A 146 5.81 -5.28 6.45
C THR A 146 4.55 -6.13 6.61
N PRO A 147 4.63 -7.26 7.34
CA PRO A 147 3.51 -8.20 7.50
C PRO A 147 2.42 -7.59 8.40
N PHE A 148 1.60 -6.69 7.87
CA PHE A 148 0.42 -6.17 8.57
C PHE A 148 -0.53 -7.30 8.94
N SER A 149 -1.24 -7.16 10.07
CA SER A 149 -2.18 -8.21 10.51
C SER A 149 -3.52 -8.26 9.75
N ASP A 150 -3.51 -7.93 8.46
CA ASP A 150 -4.67 -7.94 7.54
C ASP A 150 -4.96 -9.38 7.08
N GLN A 151 -5.72 -10.09 7.90
CA GLN A 151 -6.15 -11.46 7.67
C GLN A 151 -7.57 -11.69 8.21
N TYR A 152 -8.27 -12.65 7.62
CA TYR A 152 -9.67 -12.99 7.85
C TYR A 152 -9.78 -14.36 8.50
N THR A 153 -9.63 -14.41 9.81
CA THR A 153 -9.65 -15.65 10.61
C THR A 153 -11.08 -16.11 10.89
N ASN A 154 -11.80 -15.36 11.72
CA ASN A 154 -13.23 -15.47 11.99
C ASN A 154 -13.77 -14.09 12.38
N THR A 155 -15.09 -13.89 12.32
CA THR A 155 -15.71 -12.58 12.57
C THR A 155 -15.29 -11.99 13.90
N THR A 156 -15.35 -12.76 14.99
CA THR A 156 -15.03 -12.28 16.36
C THR A 156 -13.59 -11.78 16.46
N ASP A 157 -12.62 -12.53 15.94
CA ASP A 157 -11.21 -12.12 15.93
C ASP A 157 -10.99 -10.91 15.00
N CYS A 158 -11.58 -10.93 13.80
CA CYS A 158 -11.44 -9.85 12.82
C CYS A 158 -11.90 -8.50 13.40
N VAL A 159 -13.14 -8.45 13.89
CA VAL A 159 -13.73 -7.21 14.43
C VAL A 159 -13.09 -6.76 15.75
N ALA A 160 -12.34 -7.63 16.45
CA ALA A 160 -11.69 -7.25 17.71
C ALA A 160 -10.21 -6.89 17.55
N THR A 161 -9.47 -7.58 16.67
CA THR A 161 -8.00 -7.60 16.70
C THR A 161 -7.31 -7.51 15.35
N ARG A 162 -8.02 -7.33 14.24
CA ARG A 162 -7.41 -7.22 12.89
C ARG A 162 -7.62 -5.85 12.27
N PRO A 163 -6.70 -5.38 11.40
CA PRO A 163 -6.87 -4.18 10.63
C PRO A 163 -7.11 -4.44 9.13
N HIS A 164 -7.77 -3.51 8.46
CA HIS A 164 -7.66 -3.33 7.01
C HIS A 164 -6.43 -2.47 6.70
N ALA A 165 -5.54 -2.95 5.83
CA ALA A 165 -4.38 -2.19 5.39
C ALA A 165 -4.68 -1.37 4.13
N HIS A 166 -4.65 -0.05 4.23
CA HIS A 166 -4.72 0.88 3.11
C HIS A 166 -3.30 1.36 2.78
N ILE A 167 -2.78 0.96 1.63
CA ILE A 167 -1.37 1.18 1.28
C ILE A 167 -1.27 2.10 0.08
N TRP A 168 -0.53 3.20 0.23
CA TRP A 168 -0.12 4.08 -0.84
C TRP A 168 1.41 4.09 -0.93
N ALA A 169 1.97 3.08 -1.59
CA ALA A 169 3.42 2.88 -1.67
C ALA A 169 4.03 3.29 -3.02
N ASN A 170 3.22 3.73 -3.99
CA ASN A 170 3.71 4.32 -5.24
C ASN A 170 3.64 5.85 -5.23
N GLY A 171 3.64 6.46 -4.04
CA GLY A 171 3.52 7.89 -3.82
C GLY A 171 4.85 8.64 -3.82
N GLY A 172 5.97 7.97 -4.12
CA GLY A 172 7.29 8.56 -3.97
C GLY A 172 7.56 8.95 -2.52
N ALA A 173 8.01 10.19 -2.30
CA ALA A 173 8.26 10.75 -0.96
C ALA A 173 6.99 10.93 -0.13
N SER A 174 5.81 10.98 -0.76
CA SER A 174 4.51 11.12 -0.09
C SER A 174 3.79 9.80 0.13
N SER A 175 4.53 8.70 0.21
CA SER A 175 3.95 7.37 0.46
C SER A 175 3.57 7.17 1.93
N TRP A 176 2.57 6.32 2.17
CA TRP A 176 2.00 6.10 3.49
C TRP A 176 1.25 4.76 3.58
N VAL A 177 0.99 4.32 4.81
CA VAL A 177 0.12 3.18 5.12
C VAL A 177 -0.84 3.58 6.23
N LYS A 178 -2.12 3.26 6.08
CA LYS A 178 -3.15 3.47 7.09
C LYS A 178 -3.78 2.14 7.43
N LEU A 179 -3.87 1.81 8.72
CA LEU A 179 -4.41 0.55 9.22
C LEU A 179 -5.64 0.84 10.05
N ASP A 180 -6.80 0.43 9.54
CA ASP A 180 -8.09 0.62 10.22
C ASP A 180 -8.52 -0.65 10.92
N GLN A 181 -8.72 -0.58 12.23
CA GLN A 181 -9.23 -1.71 13.00
C GLN A 181 -10.62 -2.10 12.47
N MET A 182 -10.81 -3.37 12.07
CA MET A 182 -11.98 -3.82 11.31
C MET A 182 -13.32 -3.66 12.06
N GLY A 183 -13.28 -3.54 13.39
CA GLY A 183 -14.46 -3.32 14.24
C GLY A 183 -14.87 -1.85 14.41
N GLY A 184 -14.10 -0.90 13.89
CA GLY A 184 -14.46 0.53 13.90
C GLY A 184 -14.21 1.25 15.23
N ASN A 185 -13.25 0.81 16.05
CA ASN A 185 -12.96 1.44 17.36
C ASN A 185 -12.17 2.78 17.30
N TYR A 186 -12.08 3.44 16.14
CA TYR A 186 -11.48 4.78 15.89
C TYR A 186 -10.15 5.08 16.60
N ARG A 187 -9.34 4.05 16.89
CA ARG A 187 -7.98 4.18 17.39
C ARG A 187 -7.04 3.35 16.52
N ASN A 188 -6.84 3.87 15.33
CA ASN A 188 -6.22 3.25 14.17
C ASN A 188 -4.73 3.59 14.08
N PHE A 189 -3.99 2.88 13.24
CA PHE A 189 -2.53 2.98 13.19
C PHE A 189 -2.03 3.40 11.81
N GLY A 190 -1.22 4.45 11.76
CA GLY A 190 -0.74 5.06 10.54
C GLY A 190 0.78 5.07 10.46
N LEU A 191 1.30 4.99 9.23
CA LEU A 191 2.69 5.24 8.85
C LEU A 191 2.71 6.33 7.80
N VAL A 192 3.62 7.29 7.96
CA VAL A 192 4.02 8.25 6.93
C VAL A 192 5.53 8.18 6.73
N LEU A 193 6.00 8.28 5.48
CA LEU A 193 7.44 8.44 5.24
C LEU A 193 7.90 9.82 5.71
N THR A 194 9.03 9.87 6.40
CA THR A 194 9.68 11.11 6.86
C THR A 194 11.01 11.36 6.14
N ARG A 195 11.59 10.33 5.52
CA ARG A 195 12.77 10.43 4.66
C ARG A 195 12.76 9.38 3.56
N GLY A 196 13.13 9.79 2.35
CA GLY A 196 13.23 8.90 1.19
C GLY A 196 11.87 8.70 0.51
N ALA A 197 11.77 7.66 -0.31
CA ALA A 197 10.59 7.39 -1.12
C ALA A 197 10.28 5.89 -1.19
N LEU A 198 9.05 5.53 -1.55
CA LEU A 198 8.67 4.17 -1.96
C LEU A 198 8.31 4.16 -3.45
N ALA A 199 8.65 3.07 -4.14
CA ALA A 199 8.36 2.84 -5.56
C ALA A 199 7.17 1.89 -5.78
N GLY A 200 6.67 1.26 -4.74
CA GLY A 200 5.53 0.36 -4.80
C GLY A 200 5.50 -0.62 -3.65
N TYR A 201 4.63 -1.62 -3.79
CA TYR A 201 4.59 -2.78 -2.90
C TYR A 201 4.27 -4.05 -3.70
N SER A 202 4.55 -5.21 -3.11
CA SER A 202 4.05 -6.50 -3.59
C SER A 202 3.46 -7.32 -2.43
N VAL A 203 2.92 -8.48 -2.79
CA VAL A 203 2.33 -9.43 -1.85
C VAL A 203 2.93 -10.81 -2.11
N GLU A 204 3.47 -11.42 -1.06
CA GLU A 204 3.95 -12.81 -1.06
C GLU A 204 3.08 -13.70 -0.14
N SER A 205 3.39 -14.99 -0.10
CA SER A 205 2.77 -15.99 0.79
C SER A 205 1.25 -16.09 0.65
N ARG A 206 0.79 -16.07 -0.61
CA ARG A 206 -0.57 -16.42 -1.01
C ARG A 206 -0.54 -17.75 -1.74
N ASP A 207 -1.35 -18.69 -1.29
CA ASP A 207 -1.40 -20.04 -1.84
C ASP A 207 -2.79 -20.67 -1.67
N SER A 208 -2.94 -21.91 -2.15
CA SER A 208 -4.19 -22.66 -2.07
C SER A 208 -4.57 -23.11 -0.65
N VAL A 209 -3.63 -23.07 0.31
CA VAL A 209 -3.89 -23.44 1.72
C VAL A 209 -4.50 -22.25 2.46
N THR A 210 -3.93 -21.07 2.24
CA THR A 210 -4.37 -19.80 2.86
C THR A 210 -5.59 -19.19 2.16
N MET A 211 -5.79 -19.50 0.87
CA MET A 211 -6.93 -19.05 0.06
C MET A 211 -7.13 -17.52 0.13
N CYS A 212 -8.36 -17.08 0.45
CA CYS A 212 -8.76 -15.69 0.64
C CYS A 212 -8.75 -15.25 2.11
N ASN A 213 -8.33 -16.10 3.05
CA ASN A 213 -8.34 -15.82 4.48
C ASN A 213 -7.16 -14.95 4.96
N THR A 214 -6.27 -14.57 4.04
CA THR A 214 -5.19 -13.63 4.32
C THR A 214 -4.95 -12.76 3.11
N ARG A 215 -4.53 -11.53 3.34
CA ARG A 215 -4.06 -10.66 2.28
C ARG A 215 -2.61 -10.95 1.87
N GLY A 216 -1.92 -11.82 2.62
CA GLY A 216 -0.54 -12.25 2.37
C GLY A 216 0.46 -11.41 3.14
N VAL A 217 1.74 -11.49 2.77
CA VAL A 217 2.79 -10.64 3.33
C VAL A 217 3.06 -9.49 2.39
N PHE A 218 2.92 -8.26 2.89
CA PHE A 218 3.30 -7.07 2.13
C PHE A 218 4.81 -6.84 2.16
N LEU A 219 5.35 -6.44 1.02
CA LEU A 219 6.72 -5.97 0.87
C LEU A 219 6.65 -4.53 0.36
N LEU A 220 7.26 -3.60 1.07
CA LEU A 220 7.45 -2.23 0.58
C LEU A 220 8.78 -2.14 -0.15
N TYR A 221 8.82 -1.35 -1.21
CA TYR A 221 10.02 -1.16 -2.04
C TYR A 221 10.60 0.25 -1.83
N PRO A 222 11.56 0.44 -0.90
CA PRO A 222 12.29 1.69 -0.76
C PRO A 222 12.99 2.06 -2.05
N SER A 223 12.85 3.32 -2.43
CA SER A 223 13.62 3.87 -3.53
C SER A 223 14.80 4.62 -2.95
N VAL A 224 15.99 4.04 -3.08
CA VAL A 224 17.23 4.57 -2.53
C VAL A 224 17.85 5.51 -3.56
N HIS A 225 17.18 6.64 -3.81
CA HIS A 225 17.71 7.67 -4.68
C HIS A 225 18.90 8.37 -4.01
N THR A 226 20.12 8.02 -4.41
CA THR A 226 21.26 8.93 -4.33
C THR A 226 21.30 9.78 -5.60
N LEU A 227 22.08 10.87 -5.59
CA LEU A 227 22.33 11.70 -6.78
C LEU A 227 22.91 10.89 -7.97
N GLN A 228 23.33 9.64 -7.75
CA GLN A 228 24.02 8.78 -8.71
C GLN A 228 23.34 7.41 -8.91
N HIS A 229 22.17 7.14 -8.31
CA HIS A 229 21.50 5.82 -8.29
C HIS A 229 22.34 4.64 -7.76
N THR A 230 23.55 4.90 -7.30
CA THR A 230 24.52 3.92 -6.86
C THR A 230 25.17 4.44 -5.59
N LEU A 231 25.46 3.54 -4.64
CA LEU A 231 26.24 3.85 -3.44
C LEU A 231 27.71 3.57 -3.76
N GLN A 232 28.55 4.60 -3.76
CA GLN A 232 30.00 4.42 -3.84
C GLN A 232 30.54 3.75 -2.56
N PRO A 233 31.73 3.13 -2.59
CA PRO A 233 32.37 2.60 -1.39
C PRO A 233 32.39 3.60 -0.23
N GLY A 234 31.80 3.22 0.89
CA GLY A 234 31.67 4.05 2.10
C GLY A 234 30.43 4.96 2.15
N GLU A 235 29.74 5.20 1.03
CA GLU A 235 28.52 5.99 0.99
C GLU A 235 27.34 5.28 1.65
N ALA A 236 26.41 6.09 2.15
CA ALA A 236 25.18 5.59 2.75
C ALA A 236 23.98 6.45 2.33
N SER A 237 22.84 5.79 2.19
CA SER A 237 21.55 6.44 2.03
C SER A 237 20.57 5.90 3.05
N ALA A 238 19.63 6.73 3.48
CA ALA A 238 18.69 6.35 4.52
C ALA A 238 17.25 6.62 4.11
N PHE A 239 16.41 5.74 4.60
CA PHE A 239 14.98 5.72 4.43
C PHE A 239 14.35 5.69 5.83
N GLU A 240 13.32 6.49 6.06
CA GLU A 240 12.70 6.63 7.39
C GLU A 240 11.19 6.75 7.30
N TRP A 241 10.52 6.10 8.23
CA TRP A 241 9.09 6.27 8.44
C TRP A 241 8.75 6.47 9.91
N THR A 242 7.63 7.16 10.13
CA THR A 242 7.08 7.39 11.46
C THR A 242 5.67 6.85 11.54
N TRP A 243 5.46 6.08 12.60
CA TRP A 243 4.20 5.51 13.02
C TRP A 243 3.49 6.37 14.07
N PHE A 244 2.17 6.44 13.98
CA PHE A 244 1.33 7.24 14.87
C PHE A 244 -0.10 6.68 14.94
N TRP A 245 -0.80 7.05 16.01
CA TRP A 245 -2.22 6.72 16.16
C TRP A 245 -3.09 7.79 15.51
N HIS A 246 -4.21 7.38 14.90
CA HIS A 246 -5.18 8.30 14.30
C HIS A 246 -6.62 7.82 14.49
N GLY A 247 -7.58 8.73 14.36
CA GLY A 247 -9.01 8.48 14.47
C GLY A 247 -9.63 8.00 13.17
N ASP A 248 -9.47 8.79 12.12
CA ASP A 248 -10.12 8.60 10.82
C ASP A 248 -9.18 8.98 9.66
N TRP A 249 -9.74 9.27 8.49
CA TRP A 249 -8.98 9.69 7.31
C TRP A 249 -8.45 11.11 7.38
N GLU A 250 -9.22 12.06 7.91
CA GLU A 250 -8.79 13.45 7.98
C GLU A 250 -7.70 13.60 9.05
N ASP A 251 -7.90 13.04 10.25
CA ASP A 251 -6.87 13.01 11.30
C ASP A 251 -5.61 12.27 10.81
N PHE A 252 -5.74 11.14 10.09
CA PHE A 252 -4.57 10.47 9.51
C PHE A 252 -3.72 11.40 8.62
N PHE A 253 -4.36 12.15 7.72
CA PHE A 253 -3.64 13.04 6.82
C PHE A 253 -3.11 14.31 7.51
N GLU A 254 -3.82 14.84 8.49
CA GLU A 254 -3.32 15.95 9.33
C GLU A 254 -2.09 15.53 10.12
N GLN A 255 -2.16 14.39 10.80
CA GLN A 255 -1.05 13.80 11.55
C GLN A 255 0.14 13.46 10.64
N SER A 256 -0.12 13.03 9.40
CA SER A 256 0.91 12.82 8.38
C SER A 256 1.62 14.12 8.02
N ALA A 257 0.88 15.21 7.79
CA ALA A 257 1.43 16.52 7.44
C ALA A 257 2.23 17.15 8.59
N VAL A 258 1.84 16.91 9.84
CA VAL A 258 2.58 17.37 11.03
C VAL A 258 3.92 16.65 11.18
N ARG A 259 3.97 15.34 10.86
CA ARG A 259 5.15 14.50 11.09
C ARG A 259 6.14 14.50 9.93
N SER A 260 5.67 14.72 8.72
CA SER A 260 6.48 14.60 7.52
C SER A 260 6.51 15.88 6.71
N LYS A 261 7.69 16.49 6.64
CA LYS A 261 7.94 17.66 5.77
C LYS A 261 7.83 17.32 4.28
N GLN A 262 8.05 16.06 3.92
CA GLN A 262 7.99 15.57 2.55
C GLN A 262 6.58 15.17 2.10
N PHE A 263 5.64 15.04 3.05
CA PHE A 263 4.29 14.59 2.75
C PHE A 263 3.47 15.66 2.01
N ILE A 264 2.96 15.27 0.85
CA ILE A 264 2.01 16.01 0.04
C ILE A 264 0.73 15.19 -0.04
N ARG A 265 -0.33 15.71 0.57
CA ARG A 265 -1.67 15.16 0.41
C ARG A 265 -2.22 15.61 -0.94
N VAL A 266 -2.63 14.64 -1.75
CA VAL A 266 -3.38 14.89 -2.99
C VAL A 266 -4.83 14.46 -2.77
N LYS A 267 -5.76 15.40 -2.89
CA LYS A 267 -7.21 15.14 -2.76
C LYS A 267 -7.89 15.48 -4.08
N SER A 268 -8.79 14.61 -4.52
CA SER A 268 -9.61 14.79 -5.71
C SER A 268 -11.06 14.46 -5.37
N ASN A 269 -12.02 15.10 -6.05
CA ASN A 269 -13.44 14.79 -5.92
C ASN A 269 -13.80 13.44 -6.57
N SER A 270 -13.06 13.05 -7.61
CA SER A 270 -13.13 11.74 -8.25
C SER A 270 -11.74 11.36 -8.76
N ASN A 271 -11.47 10.07 -8.89
CA ASN A 271 -10.28 9.58 -9.60
C ASN A 271 -10.63 9.05 -11.01
N THR A 272 -11.91 9.06 -11.38
CA THR A 272 -12.41 8.66 -12.70
C THR A 272 -13.28 9.75 -13.31
N PHE A 273 -12.98 10.13 -14.55
CA PHE A 273 -13.69 11.18 -15.28
C PHE A 273 -14.09 10.68 -16.67
N VAL A 274 -15.25 11.10 -17.15
CA VAL A 274 -15.64 10.89 -18.55
C VAL A 274 -14.86 11.87 -19.42
N ARG A 275 -14.45 11.43 -20.62
CA ARG A 275 -13.80 12.28 -21.62
C ARG A 275 -14.49 13.65 -21.74
N GLY A 276 -13.71 14.72 -21.60
CA GLY A 276 -14.18 16.10 -21.70
C GLY A 276 -14.69 16.70 -20.39
N GLU A 277 -14.89 15.92 -19.32
CA GLU A 277 -15.25 16.46 -18.01
C GLU A 277 -14.10 17.29 -17.41
N THR A 278 -14.45 18.36 -16.70
CA THR A 278 -13.50 19.14 -15.93
C THR A 278 -13.41 18.61 -14.50
N GLY A 279 -12.20 18.59 -13.96
CA GLY A 279 -11.94 18.21 -12.57
C GLY A 279 -10.88 19.09 -11.94
N SER A 280 -10.67 18.87 -10.65
CA SER A 280 -9.58 19.53 -9.93
C SER A 280 -8.98 18.62 -8.88
N ILE A 281 -7.67 18.72 -8.68
CA ILE A 281 -7.00 18.17 -7.52
C ILE A 281 -6.54 19.30 -6.61
N THR A 282 -6.57 19.06 -5.30
CA THR A 282 -6.01 19.94 -4.28
C THR A 282 -4.79 19.28 -3.64
N LEU A 283 -3.76 20.09 -3.43
CA LEU A 283 -2.51 19.74 -2.79
C LEU A 283 -2.41 20.47 -1.45
N SER A 284 -2.04 19.74 -0.40
CA SER A 284 -1.75 20.32 0.91
C SER A 284 -0.61 19.57 1.59
N GLY A 285 0.11 20.23 2.50
CA GLY A 285 1.24 19.65 3.21
C GLY A 285 2.35 20.68 3.44
N ALA A 286 3.30 20.35 4.31
CA ALA A 286 4.31 21.31 4.77
C ALA A 286 5.22 21.86 3.65
N SER A 287 5.39 21.11 2.56
CA SER A 287 6.23 21.49 1.41
C SER A 287 5.44 21.96 0.18
N VAL A 288 4.12 22.14 0.29
CA VAL A 288 3.27 22.62 -0.80
C VAL A 288 3.20 24.15 -0.78
N ASN A 289 3.57 24.79 -1.90
CA ASN A 289 3.55 26.25 -2.06
C ASN A 289 3.32 26.64 -3.53
N SER A 290 3.37 27.95 -3.84
CA SER A 290 3.13 28.50 -5.20
C SER A 290 4.07 27.98 -6.28
N ASN A 291 5.20 27.37 -5.92
CA ASN A 291 6.16 26.80 -6.86
C ASN A 291 5.91 25.31 -7.12
N ALA A 292 4.94 24.70 -6.44
CA ALA A 292 4.52 23.35 -6.73
C ALA A 292 4.02 23.23 -8.18
N ARG A 293 4.28 22.08 -8.79
CA ARG A 293 3.88 21.80 -10.17
C ARG A 293 3.14 20.48 -10.24
N VAL A 294 2.09 20.44 -11.05
CA VAL A 294 1.40 19.21 -11.43
C VAL A 294 1.66 19.01 -12.91
N TYR A 295 2.31 17.90 -13.26
CA TYR A 295 2.67 17.60 -14.65
C TYR A 295 3.48 18.74 -15.31
N GLY A 296 4.38 19.36 -14.53
CA GLY A 296 5.19 20.51 -14.94
C GLY A 296 4.45 21.86 -14.97
N GLN A 297 3.13 21.87 -14.84
CA GLN A 297 2.30 23.07 -14.88
C GLN A 297 2.16 23.70 -13.48
N ALA A 298 2.12 25.03 -13.42
CA ALA A 298 1.96 25.76 -12.17
C ALA A 298 0.56 25.54 -11.58
N VAL A 299 0.49 25.52 -10.26
CA VAL A 299 -0.77 25.44 -9.49
C VAL A 299 -1.19 26.81 -8.97
N GLN A 300 -2.46 26.94 -8.59
CA GLN A 300 -2.99 28.16 -7.95
C GLN A 300 -3.09 27.93 -6.45
N CYS A 301 -2.48 28.78 -5.61
CA CYS A 301 -2.46 28.58 -4.16
C CYS A 301 -3.17 29.69 -3.40
N ALA A 302 -3.96 29.31 -2.40
CA ALA A 302 -4.58 30.18 -1.42
C ALA A 302 -4.59 29.47 -0.05
N ASP A 303 -4.24 30.18 1.03
CA ASP A 303 -4.31 29.69 2.41
C ASP A 303 -3.64 28.32 2.66
N GLY A 304 -2.47 28.10 2.05
CA GLY A 304 -1.70 26.85 2.24
C GLY A 304 -2.26 25.63 1.49
N VAL A 305 -3.27 25.83 0.64
CA VAL A 305 -3.81 24.81 -0.27
C VAL A 305 -3.58 25.26 -1.71
N CYS A 306 -3.09 24.34 -2.55
CA CYS A 306 -2.90 24.60 -3.96
C CYS A 306 -3.84 23.74 -4.80
N GLN A 307 -4.37 24.31 -5.89
CA GLN A 307 -5.32 23.65 -6.77
C GLN A 307 -4.76 23.55 -8.19
N TYR A 308 -5.03 22.42 -8.82
CA TYR A 308 -4.78 22.18 -10.24
C TYR A 308 -6.07 21.74 -10.90
N ASN A 309 -6.51 22.51 -11.89
CA ASN A 309 -7.71 22.24 -12.68
C ASN A 309 -7.31 21.58 -14.00
N PHE A 310 -8.12 20.62 -14.46
CA PHE A 310 -7.86 19.90 -15.70
C PHE A 310 -9.16 19.57 -16.44
N THR A 311 -9.02 19.22 -17.72
CA THR A 311 -10.07 18.61 -18.52
C THR A 311 -9.64 17.20 -18.90
N ALA A 312 -10.50 16.21 -18.64
CA ALA A 312 -10.23 14.80 -18.90
C ALA A 312 -10.02 14.56 -20.41
N GLY A 313 -8.87 13.96 -20.73
CA GLY A 313 -8.39 13.79 -22.10
C GLY A 313 -8.99 12.58 -22.82
N ARG A 314 -8.14 11.83 -23.52
CA ARG A 314 -8.54 10.55 -24.14
C ARG A 314 -8.69 9.47 -23.07
N PRO A 315 -9.55 8.45 -23.28
CA PRO A 315 -9.67 7.33 -22.35
C PRO A 315 -8.34 6.63 -22.11
N ALA A 316 -7.84 6.74 -20.88
CA ALA A 316 -6.57 6.19 -20.41
C ALA A 316 -6.40 6.49 -18.92
N GLN A 317 -5.55 5.72 -18.26
CA GLN A 317 -4.97 6.14 -17.00
C GLN A 317 -3.87 7.17 -17.26
N THR A 318 -3.92 8.30 -16.56
CA THR A 318 -2.90 9.35 -16.54
C THR A 318 -2.27 9.38 -15.16
N THR A 319 -0.94 9.24 -15.10
CA THR A 319 -0.17 9.46 -13.87
C THR A 319 0.16 10.94 -13.77
N LEU A 320 -0.34 11.60 -12.73
CA LEU A 320 0.04 12.97 -12.42
C LEU A 320 1.24 12.96 -11.47
N THR A 321 2.33 13.59 -11.89
CA THR A 321 3.50 13.81 -11.03
C THR A 321 3.42 15.20 -10.43
N ILE A 322 3.60 15.26 -9.11
CA ILE A 322 3.68 16.50 -8.34
C ILE A 322 5.15 16.70 -7.94
N SER A 323 5.66 17.90 -8.16
CA SER A 323 7.01 18.30 -7.72
C SER A 323 6.98 19.66 -7.04
N ASN A 324 7.96 19.90 -6.16
CA ASN A 324 8.22 21.19 -5.53
C ASN A 324 9.72 21.49 -5.50
N ASP A 325 10.07 22.72 -5.11
CA ASP A 325 11.47 23.17 -5.05
C ASP A 325 12.31 22.43 -4.00
N SER A 326 11.66 21.83 -3.00
CA SER A 326 12.32 21.01 -1.97
C SER A 326 12.80 19.66 -2.51
N GLY A 327 12.49 19.32 -3.77
CA GLY A 327 12.84 18.06 -4.39
C GLY A 327 11.94 16.89 -3.97
N TYR A 328 10.89 17.14 -3.17
CA TYR A 328 9.93 16.11 -2.81
C TYR A 328 8.93 15.91 -3.95
N ASN A 329 8.58 14.65 -4.18
CA ASN A 329 7.61 14.27 -5.18
C ASN A 329 6.40 13.56 -4.57
N ALA A 330 5.30 13.64 -5.29
CA ALA A 330 4.13 12.81 -5.09
C ALA A 330 3.58 12.39 -6.44
N THR A 331 2.74 11.37 -6.44
CA THR A 331 2.00 10.93 -7.61
C THR A 331 0.53 10.80 -7.27
N THR A 332 -0.32 10.85 -8.28
CA THR A 332 -1.71 10.39 -8.20
C THR A 332 -2.15 9.88 -9.57
N TYR A 333 -3.27 9.16 -9.63
CA TYR A 333 -3.81 8.61 -10.87
C TYR A 333 -5.17 9.22 -11.18
N LEU A 334 -5.33 9.63 -12.43
CA LEU A 334 -6.62 9.98 -13.00
C LEU A 334 -6.95 8.96 -14.09
N ASN A 335 -8.12 8.36 -14.01
CA ASN A 335 -8.62 7.48 -15.04
C ASN A 335 -9.63 8.24 -15.90
N THR A 336 -9.36 8.41 -17.19
CA THR A 336 -10.35 8.91 -18.13
C THR A 336 -11.04 7.73 -18.80
N VAL A 337 -12.37 7.74 -18.83
CA VAL A 337 -13.19 6.69 -19.45
C VAL A 337 -14.05 7.24 -20.60
N PRO A 338 -14.51 6.39 -21.53
CA PRO A 338 -15.53 6.77 -22.51
C PRO A 338 -16.84 7.17 -21.82
N THR A 339 -17.80 7.66 -22.61
CA THR A 339 -19.14 7.95 -22.06
C THR A 339 -19.79 6.67 -21.55
N TYR A 340 -20.71 6.82 -20.59
CA TYR A 340 -21.50 5.70 -20.09
C TYR A 340 -22.21 4.93 -21.22
N TYR A 341 -22.77 5.66 -22.19
CA TYR A 341 -23.41 5.10 -23.37
C TYR A 341 -22.45 4.22 -24.17
N ASP A 342 -21.25 4.73 -24.49
CA ASP A 342 -20.26 4.00 -25.28
C ASP A 342 -19.79 2.73 -24.58
N VAL A 343 -19.57 2.80 -23.27
CA VAL A 343 -19.16 1.64 -22.45
C VAL A 343 -20.25 0.57 -22.45
N LEU A 344 -21.50 0.94 -22.21
CA LEU A 344 -22.59 -0.04 -22.18
C LEU A 344 -22.89 -0.61 -23.56
N ASN A 345 -22.96 0.21 -24.59
CA ASN A 345 -23.22 -0.24 -25.95
C ASN A 345 -22.12 -1.21 -26.43
N SER A 346 -20.84 -0.87 -26.21
CA SER A 346 -19.74 -1.77 -26.59
C SER A 346 -19.72 -3.05 -25.76
N ARG A 347 -19.99 -2.99 -24.45
CA ARG A 347 -19.99 -4.17 -23.58
C ARG A 347 -21.15 -5.13 -23.87
N THR A 348 -22.35 -4.61 -24.09
CA THR A 348 -23.54 -5.42 -24.42
C THR A 348 -23.35 -6.11 -25.76
N ARG A 349 -22.92 -5.37 -26.79
CA ARG A 349 -22.56 -5.94 -28.10
C ARG A 349 -21.50 -7.05 -27.97
N PHE A 350 -20.45 -6.82 -27.19
CA PHE A 350 -19.42 -7.83 -26.97
C PHE A 350 -19.97 -9.11 -26.33
N ILE A 351 -20.89 -9.00 -25.37
CA ILE A 351 -21.54 -10.17 -24.73
C ILE A 351 -22.32 -10.98 -25.77
N ILE A 352 -23.13 -10.31 -26.60
CA ILE A 352 -23.92 -10.95 -27.66
C ILE A 352 -23.02 -11.70 -28.64
N GLU A 353 -22.01 -11.01 -29.15
CA GLU A 353 -21.17 -11.52 -30.24
C GLU A 353 -20.19 -12.60 -29.78
N ASN A 354 -19.71 -12.53 -28.53
CA ASN A 354 -18.55 -13.32 -28.10
C ASN A 354 -18.81 -14.20 -26.87
N GLN A 355 -19.86 -13.92 -26.09
CA GLN A 355 -20.06 -14.56 -24.79
C GLN A 355 -21.33 -15.38 -24.65
N GLN A 356 -22.24 -15.33 -25.63
CA GLN A 356 -23.42 -16.20 -25.63
C GLN A 356 -23.08 -17.55 -26.27
N ASP A 357 -23.34 -18.64 -25.54
CA ASP A 357 -23.14 -19.99 -26.07
C ASP A 357 -24.25 -20.34 -27.05
N SER A 358 -23.91 -20.38 -28.34
CA SER A 358 -24.85 -20.73 -29.41
C SER A 358 -24.83 -22.22 -29.75
N THR A 359 -24.20 -23.08 -28.94
CA THR A 359 -24.08 -24.51 -29.23
C THR A 359 -25.44 -25.20 -29.06
N PRO A 360 -26.06 -25.68 -30.15
CA PRO A 360 -27.43 -26.16 -30.11
C PRO A 360 -27.56 -27.45 -29.31
N ASN A 361 -28.70 -27.63 -28.65
CA ASN A 361 -29.05 -28.84 -27.89
C ASN A 361 -28.08 -29.15 -26.73
N THR A 362 -27.47 -28.12 -26.15
CA THR A 362 -26.65 -28.27 -24.94
C THR A 362 -27.35 -27.61 -23.74
N PRO A 363 -27.13 -28.07 -22.50
CA PRO A 363 -27.66 -27.39 -21.31
C PRO A 363 -27.17 -25.94 -21.15
N ALA A 364 -26.13 -25.55 -21.89
CA ALA A 364 -25.57 -24.20 -21.87
C ALA A 364 -26.07 -23.34 -23.05
N GLU A 365 -26.90 -23.87 -23.95
CA GLU A 365 -27.42 -23.09 -25.08
C GLU A 365 -28.12 -21.82 -24.59
N GLY A 366 -27.70 -20.66 -25.09
CA GLY A 366 -28.20 -19.35 -24.68
C GLY A 366 -27.45 -18.73 -23.49
N ALA A 367 -26.69 -19.51 -22.72
CA ALA A 367 -25.99 -19.02 -21.54
C ALA A 367 -24.88 -18.03 -21.87
N TYR A 368 -24.76 -16.96 -21.08
CA TYR A 368 -23.58 -16.11 -21.10
C TYR A 368 -22.43 -16.75 -20.33
N ARG A 369 -21.28 -16.96 -20.96
CA ARG A 369 -20.13 -17.68 -20.39
C ARG A 369 -18.88 -16.81 -20.27
N VAL A 370 -17.91 -17.35 -19.53
CA VAL A 370 -16.56 -16.79 -19.44
C VAL A 370 -15.91 -16.76 -20.83
N PHE A 371 -15.18 -15.70 -21.12
CA PHE A 371 -14.49 -15.50 -22.39
C PHE A 371 -13.00 -15.30 -22.16
N GLY A 372 -12.19 -16.02 -22.94
CA GLY A 372 -10.74 -15.88 -22.91
C GLY A 372 -10.28 -14.74 -23.80
N ASN A 373 -10.09 -13.54 -23.25
CA ASN A 373 -9.64 -12.39 -24.04
C ASN A 373 -8.27 -12.58 -24.72
N GLN A 374 -7.42 -13.50 -24.24
CA GLN A 374 -6.13 -13.79 -24.89
C GLN A 374 -6.28 -14.75 -26.08
N ALA A 375 -7.09 -15.79 -25.93
CA ALA A 375 -7.34 -16.79 -26.97
C ALA A 375 -8.52 -16.43 -27.89
N MET A 376 -9.23 -15.35 -27.57
CA MET A 376 -10.43 -14.86 -28.26
C MET A 376 -11.48 -15.95 -28.45
N VAL A 377 -11.78 -16.70 -27.39
CA VAL A 377 -12.68 -17.87 -27.44
C VAL A 377 -13.56 -17.98 -26.20
N LEU A 378 -14.77 -18.52 -26.41
CA LEU A 378 -15.68 -18.91 -25.34
C LEU A 378 -15.07 -20.06 -24.52
N MET A 379 -14.99 -19.89 -23.20
CA MET A 379 -14.37 -20.87 -22.31
C MET A 379 -15.36 -22.01 -22.02
N THR A 380 -15.39 -23.00 -22.93
CA THR A 380 -16.31 -24.15 -22.83
C THR A 380 -15.76 -25.31 -22.02
N TRP A 381 -14.42 -25.40 -21.90
CA TRP A 381 -13.71 -26.52 -21.28
C TRP A 381 -13.52 -26.38 -19.76
N ASP A 382 -13.51 -25.16 -19.21
CA ASP A 382 -13.35 -24.94 -17.78
C ASP A 382 -14.71 -25.01 -17.07
N THR A 383 -14.91 -26.08 -16.30
CA THR A 383 -16.14 -26.36 -15.55
C THR A 383 -15.99 -26.12 -14.05
N SER A 384 -14.90 -25.48 -13.60
CA SER A 384 -14.75 -25.09 -12.21
C SER A 384 -15.95 -24.25 -11.75
N THR A 385 -16.29 -24.35 -10.46
CA THR A 385 -17.52 -23.75 -9.92
C THR A 385 -17.63 -22.26 -10.24
N ASP A 386 -16.50 -21.55 -10.21
CA ASP A 386 -16.44 -20.10 -10.37
C ASP A 386 -16.29 -19.66 -11.83
N ARG A 387 -16.27 -20.60 -12.79
CA ARG A 387 -16.14 -20.32 -14.23
C ARG A 387 -17.20 -21.02 -15.09
N ASN A 388 -18.16 -21.69 -14.44
CA ASN A 388 -19.29 -22.29 -15.14
C ASN A 388 -20.27 -21.23 -15.70
N PRO A 389 -21.23 -21.65 -16.56
CA PRO A 389 -22.22 -20.75 -17.18
C PRO A 389 -23.21 -20.07 -16.22
N GLY A 390 -23.26 -20.48 -14.96
CA GLY A 390 -24.19 -19.96 -13.95
C GLY A 390 -23.51 -19.09 -12.89
N ARG A 391 -24.10 -19.04 -11.69
CA ARG A 391 -23.64 -18.24 -10.54
C ARG A 391 -23.47 -16.76 -10.91
N GLU A 392 -22.28 -16.19 -10.77
CA GLU A 392 -22.01 -14.78 -11.02
C GLU A 392 -22.20 -14.38 -12.49
N ARG A 393 -22.19 -15.34 -13.43
CA ARG A 393 -22.48 -15.06 -14.85
C ARG A 393 -23.91 -14.57 -15.09
N VAL A 394 -24.85 -14.84 -14.18
CA VAL A 394 -26.19 -14.20 -14.17
C VAL A 394 -26.08 -12.67 -14.14
N GLY A 395 -25.00 -12.14 -13.57
CA GLY A 395 -24.65 -10.74 -13.60
C GLY A 395 -24.44 -10.16 -15.01
N MET A 396 -24.34 -10.97 -16.07
CA MET A 396 -24.33 -10.49 -17.46
C MET A 396 -25.73 -10.22 -18.02
N GLY A 397 -26.76 -10.96 -17.61
CA GLY A 397 -28.14 -10.68 -18.03
C GLY A 397 -28.70 -9.38 -17.45
N ILE A 398 -28.26 -9.01 -16.24
CA ILE A 398 -28.70 -7.78 -15.55
C ILE A 398 -28.37 -6.49 -16.34
N PRO A 399 -27.12 -6.22 -16.77
CA PRO A 399 -26.81 -5.05 -17.57
C PRO A 399 -27.48 -5.09 -18.95
N MET A 400 -27.70 -6.27 -19.55
CA MET A 400 -28.47 -6.41 -20.81
C MET A 400 -29.92 -5.94 -20.62
N ALA A 401 -30.60 -6.43 -19.59
CA ALA A 401 -31.97 -6.04 -19.26
C ALA A 401 -32.07 -4.53 -18.95
N ARG A 402 -31.12 -3.99 -18.20
CA ARG A 402 -31.07 -2.55 -17.88
C ARG A 402 -30.79 -1.70 -19.13
N TRP A 403 -29.95 -2.18 -20.03
CA TRP A 403 -29.67 -1.50 -21.28
C TRP A 403 -30.90 -1.47 -22.19
N LEU A 404 -31.59 -2.62 -22.34
CA LEU A 404 -32.84 -2.71 -23.09
C LEU A 404 -33.92 -1.76 -22.55
N LYS A 405 -33.96 -1.51 -21.23
CA LYS A 405 -34.89 -0.52 -20.67
C LYS A 405 -34.62 0.90 -21.17
N ASN A 406 -33.35 1.26 -21.40
CA ASN A 406 -32.94 2.58 -21.90
C ASN A 406 -32.98 2.65 -23.43
N ASP A 407 -32.91 1.51 -24.11
CA ASP A 407 -32.99 1.36 -25.57
C ASP A 407 -33.99 0.24 -25.95
N PRO A 408 -35.30 0.46 -25.80
CA PRO A 408 -36.33 -0.60 -25.90
C PRO A 408 -36.45 -1.25 -27.27
N ASP A 409 -36.00 -0.54 -28.30
CA ASP A 409 -36.04 -0.96 -29.71
C ASP A 409 -34.79 -1.77 -30.10
N ASN A 410 -33.88 -2.03 -29.16
CA ASN A 410 -32.69 -2.84 -29.38
C ASN A 410 -33.04 -4.33 -29.51
N VAL A 411 -33.41 -4.75 -30.72
CA VAL A 411 -33.83 -6.13 -31.03
C VAL A 411 -32.75 -7.15 -30.66
N GLN A 412 -31.47 -6.85 -30.94
CA GLN A 412 -30.37 -7.78 -30.65
C GLN A 412 -30.26 -8.08 -29.15
N VAL A 413 -30.35 -7.04 -28.32
CA VAL A 413 -30.29 -7.16 -26.85
C VAL A 413 -31.55 -7.85 -26.29
N ARG A 414 -32.70 -7.72 -26.95
CA ARG A 414 -33.91 -8.45 -26.58
C ARG A 414 -33.80 -9.93 -26.88
N GLU A 415 -33.48 -10.30 -28.12
CA GLU A 415 -33.42 -11.70 -28.56
C GLU A 415 -32.39 -12.52 -27.79
N THR A 416 -31.20 -11.96 -27.58
CA THR A 416 -30.15 -12.59 -26.77
C THR A 416 -30.60 -12.82 -25.33
N LEU A 417 -31.33 -11.88 -24.73
CA LEU A 417 -31.76 -11.95 -23.35
C LEU A 417 -32.96 -12.88 -23.16
N GLU A 418 -33.85 -12.98 -24.15
CA GLU A 418 -34.94 -13.97 -24.16
C GLU A 418 -34.41 -15.40 -24.32
N LYS A 419 -33.29 -15.56 -25.03
CA LYS A 419 -32.59 -16.84 -25.16
C LYS A 419 -31.80 -17.22 -23.89
N TYR A 420 -31.36 -16.23 -23.12
CA TYR A 420 -30.63 -16.41 -21.86
C TYR A 420 -31.57 -16.76 -20.70
#